data_AF-A0A978V5G2-F1
#
_entry.id   AF-A0A978V5G2-F1
#
_cell.length_a   1.000
_cell.length_b   1.000
_cell.length_c   1.000
_cell.angle_alpha   90.00
_cell.angle_beta   90.00
_cell.angle_gamma   90.00
#
_symmetry.space_group_name_H-M   'P 1'
#
loop_
_entity.id
_entity.type
_entity.pdbx_description
1 polymer ?
#
loop_
_entity_poly.entity_id
_entity_poly.type
_entity_poly.pdbx_seq_one_letter_code
_entity_poly.pdbx_strand_id
1 'polypeptide(L)' 'MHADSLSLTEASMDNSSKDNLEKLETIADELLEKPVTEINYDSGLYEPVNGKGKNKEALVKFAERLSEERKKKPDA' A
#
# COMPACT_ATOMS: atom_id res chain seq x y z
N MET A 1 9.24 13.28 8.75
CA MET A 1 9.15 12.62 7.43
C MET A 1 7.97 11.67 7.50
N HIS A 2 6.96 11.83 6.63
CA HIS A 2 5.88 10.85 6.53
C HIS A 2 6.45 9.60 5.87
N ALA A 3 6.21 8.43 6.46
CA ALA A 3 6.77 7.19 5.98
C ALA A 3 6.15 6.74 4.63
N ASP A 4 5.11 7.42 4.14
CA ASP A 4 4.52 7.19 2.81
C ASP A 4 5.19 8.07 1.73
N SER A 5 6.26 8.77 2.08
CA SER A 5 7.03 9.61 1.17
C SER A 5 8.30 8.89 0.74
N LEU A 6 8.48 8.76 -0.57
CA LEU A 6 9.78 8.47 -1.15
C LEU A 6 10.69 9.69 -0.99
N SER A 7 11.99 9.47 -0.80
CA SER A 7 12.96 10.56 -0.97
C SER A 7 13.27 10.75 -2.45
N LEU A 8 14.02 11.80 -2.81
CA LEU A 8 14.30 12.14 -4.21
C LEU A 8 14.88 10.95 -5.01
N THR A 9 15.74 10.15 -4.37
CA THR A 9 16.39 9.00 -5.01
C THR A 9 15.39 7.88 -5.31
N GLU A 10 14.56 7.52 -4.33
CA GLU A 10 13.55 6.46 -4.50
C GLU A 10 12.38 6.92 -5.39
N ALA A 11 12.13 8.23 -5.47
CA ALA A 11 11.13 8.82 -6.35
C ALA A 11 11.58 8.90 -7.83
N SER A 12 12.87 8.70 -8.14
CA SER A 12 13.38 8.74 -9.50
C SER A 12 12.93 7.51 -10.29
N MET A 13 12.11 7.72 -11.32
CA MET A 13 11.49 6.65 -12.10
C MET A 13 12.46 5.90 -13.02
N ASP A 14 13.64 6.46 -13.28
CA ASP A 14 14.69 5.93 -14.15
C ASP A 14 15.87 5.30 -13.39
N ASN A 15 15.84 5.34 -12.05
CA ASN A 15 16.92 4.82 -11.21
C ASN A 15 16.72 3.32 -10.89
N SER A 16 17.29 2.46 -11.72
CA SER A 16 17.31 1.00 -11.54
C SER A 16 18.55 0.48 -10.80
N SER A 17 19.30 1.34 -10.10
CA SER A 17 20.42 0.88 -9.28
C SER A 17 19.94 -0.12 -8.22
N LYS A 18 20.77 -1.15 -7.95
CA LYS A 18 20.43 -2.22 -7.01
C LYS A 18 20.03 -1.66 -5.63
N ASP A 19 20.81 -0.72 -5.12
CA ASP A 19 20.55 -0.07 -3.83
C ASP A 19 19.20 0.66 -3.80
N ASN A 20 18.78 1.27 -4.90
CA ASN A 20 17.48 1.94 -4.98
C ASN A 20 16.33 0.92 -4.93
N LEU A 21 16.47 -0.20 -5.64
CA LEU A 21 15.46 -1.26 -5.67
C LEU A 21 15.31 -1.93 -4.30
N GLU A 22 16.41 -2.23 -3.60
CA GLU A 22 16.39 -2.82 -2.25
C GLU A 22 15.74 -1.88 -1.21
N LYS A 23 15.98 -0.57 -1.35
CA LYS A 23 15.31 0.44 -0.51
C LYS A 23 13.81 0.52 -0.80
N LEU A 24 13.40 0.49 -2.07
CA LEU A 24 11.99 0.48 -2.45
C LEU A 24 11.26 -0.75 -1.92
N GLU A 25 11.90 -1.92 -1.91
CA GLU A 25 11.38 -3.14 -1.28
C GLU A 25 11.18 -2.94 0.23
N THR A 26 12.18 -2.39 0.91
CA THR A 26 12.09 -2.08 2.35
C THR A 26 10.94 -1.11 2.66
N ILE A 27 10.77 -0.06 1.86
CA ILE A 27 9.67 0.91 2.00
C ILE A 27 8.31 0.22 1.80
N ALA A 28 8.21 -0.71 0.86
CA ALA A 28 6.98 -1.47 0.62
C ALA A 28 6.62 -2.35 1.84
N ASP A 29 7.60 -3.04 2.44
CA ASP A 29 7.40 -3.83 3.64
C ASP A 29 6.97 -2.98 4.84
N GLU A 30 7.56 -1.80 5.02
CA GLU A 30 7.13 -0.85 6.06
C GLU A 30 5.71 -0.33 5.80
N LEU A 31 5.33 -0.11 4.54
CA LEU A 31 4.00 0.35 4.17
C LEU A 31 2.92 -0.69 4.47
N LEU A 32 3.24 -1.99 4.36
CA LEU A 32 2.34 -3.08 4.73
C LEU A 32 1.98 -3.07 6.23
N GLU A 33 2.89 -2.62 7.09
CA GLU A 33 2.71 -2.57 8.55
C GLU A 33 1.97 -1.32 9.04
N LYS A 34 1.80 -0.30 8.18
CA LYS A 34 1.10 0.95 8.53
C LYS A 34 -0.42 0.81 8.52
N PRO A 35 -1.13 1.68 9.26
CA PRO A 35 -2.58 1.72 9.20
C PRO A 35 -3.07 2.14 7.81
N VAL A 36 -4.25 1.66 7.44
CA VAL A 36 -4.97 2.13 6.25
C VAL A 36 -5.26 3.62 6.40
N THR A 37 -4.96 4.40 5.37
CA THR A 37 -5.21 5.84 5.31
C THR A 37 -6.22 6.20 4.22
N GLU A 38 -6.95 7.28 4.42
CA GLU A 38 -7.83 7.89 3.42
C GLU A 38 -7.55 9.39 3.33
N ILE A 39 -7.89 10.01 2.20
CA ILE A 39 -7.79 11.46 2.07
C ILE A 39 -8.85 12.09 2.97
N ASN A 40 -8.39 12.93 3.91
CA ASN A 40 -9.25 13.87 4.59
C ASN A 40 -9.52 15.04 3.64
N TYR A 41 -10.77 15.25 3.25
CA TYR A 41 -11.16 16.27 2.28
C TYR A 41 -10.98 17.71 2.77
N ASP A 42 -10.95 17.93 4.08
CA ASP A 42 -10.74 19.26 4.67
C ASP A 42 -9.25 19.62 4.72
N SER A 43 -8.39 18.66 5.13
CA SER A 43 -6.94 18.88 5.24
C SER A 43 -6.17 18.61 3.94
N GLY A 44 -6.75 17.83 3.03
CA GLY A 44 -6.10 17.34 1.80
C GLY A 44 -5.01 16.30 2.04
N LEU A 45 -4.86 15.82 3.28
CA LEU A 45 -3.82 14.88 3.68
C LEU A 45 -4.37 13.46 3.82
N TYR A 46 -3.49 12.48 3.67
CA TYR A 46 -3.79 11.08 3.99
C TYR A 46 -3.75 10.89 5.51
N GLU A 47 -4.86 10.45 6.08
CA GLU A 47 -5.03 10.26 7.52
C GLU A 47 -5.47 8.82 7.84
N PRO A 48 -4.96 8.21 8.94
CA PRO A 48 -5.34 6.85 9.32
C PRO A 48 -6.84 6.73 9.58
N VAL A 49 -7.45 5.65 9.07
CA VAL A 49 -8.87 5.36 9.31
C VAL A 49 -9.02 4.45 10.52
N ASN A 50 -9.63 4.97 11.58
CA ASN A 50 -9.90 4.20 12.79
C ASN A 50 -10.68 2.92 12.49
N GLY A 51 -10.18 1.79 13.00
CA GLY A 51 -10.82 0.48 12.88
C GLY A 51 -10.56 -0.27 11.56
N LYS A 52 -9.84 0.30 10.59
CA LYS A 52 -9.49 -0.42 9.34
C LYS A 52 -8.25 -1.31 9.44
N GLY A 53 -7.46 -1.17 10.50
CA GLY A 53 -6.27 -1.99 10.73
C GLY A 53 -5.11 -1.62 9.80
N LYS A 54 -4.18 -2.56 9.60
CA LYS A 54 -2.99 -2.35 8.76
C LYS A 54 -3.25 -2.61 7.28
N ASN A 55 -2.42 -2.05 6.40
CA ASN A 55 -2.51 -2.27 4.95
C ASN A 55 -2.41 -3.76 4.58
N LYS A 56 -1.51 -4.52 5.21
CA LYS A 56 -1.41 -5.97 4.98
C LYS A 56 -2.72 -6.71 5.27
N GLU A 57 -3.41 -6.34 6.33
CA GLU A 57 -4.67 -6.98 6.74
C GLU A 57 -5.79 -6.63 5.76
N ALA A 58 -5.81 -5.38 5.28
CA ALA A 58 -6.75 -4.94 4.26
C ALA A 58 -6.52 -5.67 2.92
N LEU A 59 -5.26 -5.87 2.51
CA LEU A 59 -4.90 -6.60 1.30
C LEU A 59 -5.28 -8.09 1.39
N VAL A 60 -5.08 -8.74 2.54
CA VAL A 60 -5.54 -10.13 2.77
C VAL A 60 -7.05 -10.23 2.60
N LYS A 61 -7.82 -9.36 3.27
CA LYS A 61 -9.29 -9.30 3.14
C LYS A 61 -9.72 -9.04 1.70
N PHE A 62 -8.98 -8.21 0.97
CA PHE A 62 -9.26 -7.94 -0.44
C PHE A 62 -9.02 -9.17 -1.31
N ALA A 63 -7.90 -9.88 -1.11
CA ALA A 63 -7.60 -11.12 -1.82
C ALA A 63 -8.64 -12.22 -1.55
N GLU A 64 -9.12 -12.36 -0.32
CA GLU A 64 -10.23 -13.26 0.04
C GLU A 64 -11.49 -12.95 -0.77
N ARG A 65 -11.91 -11.67 -0.80
CA ARG A 65 -13.07 -11.23 -1.59
C ARG A 65 -12.91 -11.57 -3.06
N LEU A 66 -11.75 -11.28 -3.65
CA LEU A 66 -11.48 -11.61 -5.05
C LEU A 66 -11.53 -13.12 -5.32
N SER A 67 -11.03 -13.94 -4.39
CA SER A 67 -11.09 -15.40 -4.48
C SER A 67 -12.54 -15.91 -4.45
N GLU A 68 -13.37 -15.38 -3.55
CA GLU A 68 -14.79 -15.73 -3.48
C GLU A 68 -15.56 -15.29 -4.73
N GLU A 69 -15.29 -14.09 -5.25
CA GLU A 69 -15.91 -13.63 -6.49
C GLU A 69 -15.49 -14.48 -7.70
N ARG A 70 -14.24 -14.94 -7.76
CA ARG A 70 -13.79 -15.86 -8.82
C ARG A 70 -14.53 -17.20 -8.74
N LYS A 71 -14.73 -17.77 -7.55
CA LYS A 71 -15.46 -19.04 -7.36
C LYS A 71 -16.94 -18.94 -7.74
N LYS A 72 -17.55 -17.77 -7.56
CA LYS A 72 -18.97 -17.53 -7.89
C LYS A 72 -19.24 -17.33 -9.37
N LYS A 73 -18.22 -17.02 -10.17
CA LYS A 73 -18.37 -16.96 -11.63
C LYS A 73 -18.28 -18.39 -12.17
N PRO A 74 -19.38 -18.97 -12.71
CA PRO A 74 -19.24 -20.20 -13.47
C PRO A 74 -18.32 -19.91 -14.66
N ASP A 75 -17.40 -20.82 -14.96
CA ASP A 75 -16.61 -20.77 -16.19
C ASP A 75 -17.58 -20.58 -17.37
N ALA A 76 -17.45 -19.46 -18.07
CA ALA A 76 -18.26 -19.14 -19.24
C ALA A 76 -17.81 -19.96 -20.46
#